data_AF-A0A7Y4K206-F1
#
_entry.id   AF-A0A7Y4K206-F1
#
_cell.length_a   1.000
_cell.length_b   1.000
_cell.length_c   1.000
_cell.angle_alpha   90.00
_cell.angle_beta   90.00
_cell.angle_gamma   90.00
#
_symmetry.space_group_name_H-M   'P 1'
#
loop_
_entity.id
_entity.type
_entity.pdbx_description
1 polymer ?
#
loop_
_entity_poly.entity_id
_entity_poly.type
_entity_poly.pdbx_seq_one_letter_code
_entity_poly.pdbx_strand_id
1 'polypeptide(L)'
;MSERSRPSASVPGLTVADVERQLEGRAEVLAAARRPHAELDKVLSGRRWRRALTRRPELVPALVAEARAVEEALERVNRRAALEAWPDTTPVLLEARALSARRERLTRLARRRLDVLTVAPEDVSLEEALTRLDALVRQPARWALKPGEVLVFEDDTWRSSGPSLVPMSLRLEVSPRLVLAWGALAALCFLLLLVLPRSMDVPVVAGLVAGTLGLLASQSLRAGRLRLTSERLIWAPVFGEPQEVRLGTIPPDGFRLEQGVDLEVEGDRRLHARSVRGASAVALLVELHRQPPLRGAARAGVRLDSVAVFPAKLGRRQGFCVLGPQGLSFIPEGKGPQALSAVTGRPSPLRDFESDQVLDALRWLPEAEFDACVMRMVEATGGAAWARADARYVPGAPVWRRIVIEHGRLTLTGRVQWDQQDATERLLRDWPR
;
A
#
# COMPACT_ATOMS: atom_id res chain seq x y z
N MET A 1 -72.15 -41.69 9.54
CA MET A 1 -71.41 -40.45 9.17
C MET A 1 -71.68 -39.44 10.28
N SER A 2 -70.68 -39.19 11.13
CA SER A 2 -70.76 -38.19 12.20
C SER A 2 -69.66 -37.18 11.97
N GLU A 3 -70.06 -36.01 11.47
CA GLU A 3 -69.21 -34.82 11.45
C GLU A 3 -68.91 -34.41 12.90
N ARG A 4 -67.67 -34.64 13.34
CA ARG A 4 -67.13 -33.99 14.53
C ARG A 4 -66.74 -32.57 14.14
N SER A 5 -67.61 -31.63 14.43
CA SER A 5 -67.26 -30.21 14.52
C SER A 5 -66.13 -30.04 15.53
N ARG A 6 -64.91 -29.82 15.04
CA ARG A 6 -63.83 -29.26 15.84
C ARG A 6 -64.20 -27.81 16.15
N PRO A 7 -64.26 -27.40 17.43
CA PRO A 7 -64.33 -25.98 17.74
C PRO A 7 -62.98 -25.37 17.33
N SER A 8 -62.99 -24.55 16.28
CA SER A 8 -61.95 -23.56 16.04
C SER A 8 -61.95 -22.60 17.22
N ALA A 9 -61.06 -22.87 18.19
CA ALA A 9 -60.72 -21.92 19.23
C ALA A 9 -60.07 -20.71 18.55
N SER A 10 -60.89 -19.71 18.25
CA SER A 10 -60.42 -18.36 18.01
C SER A 10 -59.70 -17.92 19.28
N VAL A 11 -58.37 -17.97 19.25
CA VAL A 11 -57.52 -17.37 20.29
C VAL A 11 -57.99 -15.92 20.46
N PRO A 12 -58.38 -15.49 21.69
CA PRO A 12 -58.71 -14.10 21.95
C PRO A 12 -57.59 -13.21 21.43
N GLY A 13 -57.93 -12.19 20.64
CA GLY A 13 -56.94 -11.33 19.99
C GLY A 13 -55.97 -10.77 21.02
N LEU A 14 -54.72 -11.24 20.98
CA LEU A 14 -53.60 -10.69 21.75
C LEU A 14 -53.54 -9.20 21.45
N THR A 15 -53.95 -8.37 22.40
CA THR A 15 -53.83 -6.93 22.25
C THR A 15 -52.35 -6.54 22.37
N VAL A 16 -51.93 -5.50 21.66
CA VAL A 16 -50.54 -5.03 21.68
C VAL A 16 -50.05 -4.73 23.11
N ALA A 17 -50.93 -4.23 23.97
CA ALA A 17 -50.64 -3.95 25.37
C ALA A 17 -50.39 -5.21 26.22
N ASP A 18 -51.04 -6.34 25.91
CA ASP A 18 -50.81 -7.61 26.60
C ASP A 18 -49.45 -8.21 26.23
N VAL A 19 -49.08 -8.10 24.95
CA VAL A 19 -47.77 -8.52 24.42
C VAL A 19 -46.64 -7.67 25.03
N GLU A 20 -46.81 -6.36 25.12
CA GLU A 20 -45.83 -5.46 25.73
C GLU A 20 -45.63 -5.73 27.23
N ARG A 21 -46.72 -5.96 27.96
CA ARG A 21 -46.68 -6.32 29.39
C ARG A 21 -45.98 -7.66 29.61
N GLN A 22 -46.18 -8.63 28.71
CA GLN A 22 -45.54 -9.95 28.77
C GLN A 22 -44.03 -9.93 28.45
N LEU A 23 -43.58 -8.91 27.73
CA LEU A 23 -42.17 -8.75 27.34
C LEU A 23 -41.34 -7.91 28.33
N GLU A 24 -41.92 -7.49 29.46
CA GLU A 24 -41.20 -6.91 30.61
C GLU A 24 -40.22 -5.77 30.21
N GLY A 25 -40.65 -4.85 29.33
CA GLY A 25 -39.83 -3.72 28.87
C GLY A 25 -38.85 -4.04 27.73
N ARG A 26 -38.76 -5.29 27.26
CA ARG A 26 -37.90 -5.65 26.10
C ARG A 26 -38.42 -5.09 24.77
N ALA A 27 -39.72 -4.87 24.65
CA ALA A 27 -40.30 -4.15 23.52
C ALA A 27 -39.79 -2.69 23.46
N GLU A 28 -39.63 -2.04 24.62
CA GLU A 28 -39.07 -0.68 24.72
C GLU A 28 -37.59 -0.66 24.32
N VAL A 29 -36.82 -1.68 24.71
CA VAL A 29 -35.42 -1.85 24.28
C VAL A 29 -35.32 -1.97 22.75
N LEU A 30 -36.19 -2.78 22.13
CA LEU A 30 -36.24 -2.90 20.67
C LEU A 30 -36.64 -1.59 20.00
N ALA A 31 -37.66 -0.90 20.52
CA ALA A 31 -38.12 0.39 20.00
C ALA A 31 -37.02 1.48 20.10
N ALA A 32 -36.34 1.57 21.24
CA ALA A 32 -35.24 2.49 21.47
C ALA A 32 -34.07 2.23 20.51
N ALA A 33 -33.72 0.97 20.28
CA ALA A 33 -32.61 0.57 19.41
C ALA A 33 -32.85 0.88 17.91
N ARG A 34 -34.10 1.03 17.46
CA ARG A 34 -34.42 1.25 16.03
C ARG A 34 -33.78 2.50 15.45
N ARG A 35 -33.83 3.61 16.18
CA ARG A 35 -33.33 4.90 15.70
C ARG A 35 -31.80 4.91 15.58
N PRO A 36 -31.01 4.55 16.62
CA PRO A 36 -29.55 4.44 16.50
C PRO A 36 -29.10 3.53 15.35
N HIS A 37 -29.73 2.35 15.19
CA HIS A 37 -29.40 1.43 14.10
C HIS A 37 -29.74 2.02 12.72
N ALA A 38 -30.88 2.73 12.58
CA ALA A 38 -31.24 3.39 11.33
C ALA A 38 -30.27 4.53 10.97
N GLU A 39 -29.87 5.32 11.96
CA GLU A 39 -28.93 6.42 11.77
C GLU A 39 -27.55 5.91 11.34
N LEU A 40 -27.03 4.87 12.00
CA LEU A 40 -25.75 4.28 11.63
C LEU A 40 -25.79 3.63 10.24
N ASP A 41 -26.91 2.98 9.89
CA ASP A 41 -27.10 2.39 8.57
C ASP A 41 -27.07 3.45 7.46
N LYS A 42 -27.72 4.59 7.69
CA LYS A 42 -27.67 5.77 6.80
C LYS A 42 -26.25 6.32 6.69
N VAL A 43 -25.50 6.39 7.80
CA VAL A 43 -24.11 6.86 7.82
C VAL A 43 -23.20 5.93 6.99
N LEU A 44 -23.25 4.61 7.24
CA LEU A 44 -22.36 3.64 6.60
C LEU A 44 -22.71 3.37 5.12
N SER A 45 -23.98 3.51 4.73
CA SER A 45 -24.40 3.40 3.33
C SER A 45 -23.97 4.59 2.47
N GLY A 46 -23.71 5.77 3.07
CA GLY A 46 -23.30 6.98 2.36
C GLY A 46 -21.92 6.90 1.68
N ARG A 47 -21.71 7.71 0.63
CA ARG A 47 -20.40 7.83 -0.04
C ARG A 47 -19.33 8.49 0.84
N ARG A 48 -19.73 9.39 1.74
CA ARG A 48 -18.85 10.13 2.67
C ARG A 48 -18.92 9.56 4.10
N TRP A 49 -19.14 8.25 4.22
CA TRP A 49 -19.36 7.57 5.49
C TRP A 49 -18.25 7.84 6.52
N ARG A 50 -16.97 7.89 6.12
CA ARG A 50 -15.84 8.20 7.03
C ARG A 50 -16.05 9.54 7.72
N ARG A 51 -16.23 10.61 6.94
CA ARG A 51 -16.46 11.97 7.47
C ARG A 51 -17.73 12.05 8.31
N ALA A 52 -18.79 11.34 7.91
CA ALA A 52 -20.04 11.30 8.66
C ALA A 52 -19.86 10.61 10.02
N LEU A 53 -19.08 9.52 10.08
CA LEU A 53 -18.74 8.81 11.31
C LEU A 53 -17.84 9.66 12.22
N THR A 54 -16.82 10.32 11.68
CA THR A 54 -15.95 11.24 12.45
C THR A 54 -16.73 12.40 13.08
N ARG A 55 -17.79 12.89 12.42
CA ARG A 55 -18.64 13.98 12.92
C ARG A 55 -19.60 13.56 14.04
N ARG A 56 -19.81 12.26 14.23
CA ARG A 56 -20.76 11.70 15.20
C ARG A 56 -20.07 10.61 16.02
N PRO A 57 -19.08 10.99 16.85
CA PRO A 57 -18.27 10.05 17.61
C PRO A 57 -19.07 9.19 18.61
N GLU A 58 -20.28 9.58 18.95
CA GLU A 58 -21.15 8.90 19.92
C GLU A 58 -21.90 7.68 19.36
N LEU A 59 -22.09 7.59 18.04
CA LEU A 59 -22.99 6.59 17.44
C LEU A 59 -22.53 5.14 17.63
N VAL A 60 -21.23 4.88 17.47
CA VAL A 60 -20.68 3.52 17.60
C VAL A 60 -20.63 3.09 19.07
N PRO A 61 -20.05 3.88 20.00
CA PRO A 61 -20.05 3.52 21.42
C PRO A 61 -21.45 3.29 22.01
N ALA A 62 -22.43 4.13 21.65
CA ALA A 62 -23.80 3.99 22.13
C ALA A 62 -24.45 2.67 21.67
N LEU A 63 -24.28 2.31 20.39
CA LEU A 63 -24.82 1.06 19.87
C LEU A 63 -24.12 -0.17 20.49
N VAL A 64 -22.81 -0.12 20.64
CA VAL A 64 -22.03 -1.21 21.26
C VAL A 64 -22.40 -1.40 22.74
N ALA A 65 -22.70 -0.32 23.46
CA ALA A 65 -23.14 -0.39 24.86
C ALA A 65 -24.50 -1.10 25.02
N GLU A 66 -25.43 -0.87 24.08
CA GLU A 66 -26.77 -1.48 24.10
C GLU A 66 -26.85 -2.85 23.43
N ALA A 67 -25.80 -3.27 22.72
CA ALA A 67 -25.82 -4.46 21.85
C ALA A 67 -26.34 -5.73 22.54
N ARG A 68 -25.81 -6.03 23.74
CA ARG A 68 -26.22 -7.22 24.51
C ARG A 68 -27.70 -7.17 24.91
N ALA A 69 -28.19 -6.00 25.32
CA ALA A 69 -29.59 -5.84 25.74
C ALA A 69 -30.54 -6.06 24.55
N VAL A 70 -30.14 -5.60 23.36
CA VAL A 70 -30.88 -5.80 22.10
C VAL A 70 -30.87 -7.25 21.65
N GLU A 71 -29.73 -7.94 21.72
CA GLU A 71 -29.64 -9.37 21.37
C GLU A 71 -30.52 -10.24 22.27
N GLU A 72 -30.40 -10.05 23.58
CA GLU A 72 -31.25 -10.74 24.55
C GLU A 72 -32.75 -10.44 24.34
N ALA A 73 -33.10 -9.20 23.97
CA ALA A 73 -34.48 -8.81 23.66
C ALA A 73 -35.00 -9.53 22.41
N LEU A 74 -34.21 -9.57 21.33
CA LEU A 74 -34.55 -10.28 20.10
C LEU A 74 -34.71 -11.78 20.33
N GLU A 75 -33.78 -12.41 21.05
CA GLU A 75 -33.85 -13.84 21.39
C GLU A 75 -35.11 -14.17 22.20
N ARG A 76 -35.43 -13.36 23.21
CA ARG A 76 -36.59 -13.60 24.08
C ARG A 76 -37.90 -13.41 23.32
N VAL A 77 -38.00 -12.39 22.46
CA VAL A 77 -39.16 -12.18 21.57
C VAL A 77 -39.32 -13.35 20.60
N ASN A 78 -38.26 -13.78 19.93
CA ASN A 78 -38.31 -14.91 18.99
C ASN A 78 -38.67 -16.23 19.69
N ARG A 79 -38.09 -16.49 20.87
CA ARG A 79 -38.37 -17.70 21.66
C ARG A 79 -39.82 -17.74 22.11
N ARG A 80 -40.36 -16.63 22.62
CA ARG A 80 -41.76 -16.56 23.02
C ARG A 80 -42.71 -16.65 21.84
N ALA A 81 -42.44 -15.94 20.75
CA ALA A 81 -43.24 -16.03 19.53
C ALA A 81 -43.33 -17.48 19.02
N ALA A 82 -42.24 -18.26 19.11
CA ALA A 82 -42.24 -19.68 18.75
C ALA A 82 -43.03 -20.55 19.74
N LEU A 83 -42.89 -20.31 21.05
CA LEU A 83 -43.59 -21.08 22.10
C LEU A 83 -45.11 -20.84 22.10
N GLU A 84 -45.51 -19.60 21.85
CA GLU A 84 -46.91 -19.15 21.90
C GLU A 84 -47.57 -19.08 20.50
N ALA A 85 -46.86 -19.55 19.46
CA ALA A 85 -47.31 -19.55 18.07
C ALA A 85 -47.88 -18.19 17.62
N TRP A 86 -47.18 -17.10 17.94
CA TRP A 86 -47.61 -15.75 17.60
C TRP A 86 -47.77 -15.60 16.07
N PRO A 87 -48.86 -14.96 15.59
CA PRO A 87 -49.02 -14.67 14.18
C PRO A 87 -47.85 -13.83 13.63
N ASP A 88 -47.44 -14.09 12.40
CA ASP A 88 -46.38 -13.34 11.71
C ASP A 88 -46.66 -11.84 11.58
N THR A 89 -47.93 -11.43 11.69
CA THR A 89 -48.40 -10.05 11.63
C THR A 89 -48.32 -9.30 12.97
N THR A 90 -47.87 -9.97 14.05
CA THR A 90 -47.75 -9.34 15.37
C THR A 90 -46.76 -8.17 15.31
N PRO A 91 -47.16 -6.93 15.69
CA PRO A 91 -46.32 -5.74 15.55
C PRO A 91 -44.93 -5.88 16.17
N VAL A 92 -44.82 -6.41 17.39
CA VAL A 92 -43.52 -6.57 18.06
C VAL A 92 -42.61 -7.59 17.34
N LEU A 93 -43.19 -8.64 16.75
CA LEU A 93 -42.44 -9.62 15.97
C LEU A 93 -41.97 -9.02 14.63
N LEU A 94 -42.80 -8.21 13.97
CA LEU A 94 -42.42 -7.47 12.77
C LEU A 94 -41.26 -6.49 13.08
N GLU A 95 -41.33 -5.81 14.21
CA GLU A 95 -40.27 -4.90 14.66
C GLU A 95 -38.97 -5.63 14.99
N ALA A 96 -39.05 -6.76 15.70
CA ALA A 96 -37.89 -7.61 15.99
C ALA A 96 -37.24 -8.13 14.71
N ARG A 97 -38.02 -8.60 13.73
CA ARG A 97 -37.53 -9.04 12.41
C ARG A 97 -36.88 -7.90 11.64
N ALA A 98 -37.50 -6.72 11.62
CA ALA A 98 -36.95 -5.54 10.95
C ALA A 98 -35.63 -5.10 11.58
N LEU A 99 -35.50 -5.16 12.91
CA LEU A 99 -34.26 -4.84 13.61
C LEU A 99 -33.17 -5.90 13.35
N SER A 100 -33.52 -7.18 13.35
CA SER A 100 -32.59 -8.28 13.01
C SER A 100 -32.03 -8.12 11.59
N ALA A 101 -32.91 -7.93 10.60
CA ALA A 101 -32.49 -7.71 9.21
C ALA A 101 -31.62 -6.46 9.06
N ARG A 102 -31.88 -5.41 9.86
CA ARG A 102 -31.04 -4.21 9.88
C ARG A 102 -29.68 -4.47 10.52
N ARG A 103 -29.61 -5.22 11.63
CA ARG A 103 -28.34 -5.64 12.25
C ARG A 103 -27.50 -6.44 11.26
N GLU A 104 -28.07 -7.42 10.57
CA GLU A 104 -27.37 -8.19 9.53
C GLU A 104 -26.87 -7.31 8.36
N ARG A 105 -27.68 -6.36 7.91
CA ARG A 105 -27.27 -5.41 6.88
C ARG A 105 -26.14 -4.52 7.37
N LEU A 106 -26.22 -4.02 8.60
CA LEU A 106 -25.17 -3.24 9.25
C LEU A 106 -23.88 -4.04 9.37
N THR A 107 -23.95 -5.33 9.74
CA THR A 107 -22.78 -6.21 9.82
C THR A 107 -22.09 -6.32 8.47
N ARG A 108 -22.85 -6.59 7.40
CA ARG A 108 -22.32 -6.65 6.04
C ARG A 108 -21.73 -5.31 5.59
N LEU A 109 -22.38 -4.19 5.93
CA LEU A 109 -21.87 -2.86 5.61
C LEU A 109 -20.59 -2.55 6.37
N ALA A 110 -20.54 -2.82 7.68
CA ALA A 110 -19.38 -2.61 8.53
C ALA A 110 -18.18 -3.42 8.03
N ARG A 111 -18.37 -4.72 7.74
CA ARG A 111 -17.34 -5.59 7.14
C ARG A 111 -16.86 -5.03 5.81
N ARG A 112 -17.76 -4.72 4.88
CA ARG A 112 -17.41 -4.11 3.58
C ARG A 112 -16.64 -2.80 3.73
N ARG A 113 -16.96 -1.96 4.73
CA ARG A 113 -16.22 -0.72 4.99
C ARG A 113 -14.87 -0.98 5.64
N LEU A 114 -14.79 -2.00 6.50
CA LEU A 114 -13.56 -2.45 7.13
C LEU A 114 -12.58 -3.02 6.10
N ASP A 115 -13.06 -3.83 5.14
CA ASP A 115 -12.27 -4.40 4.03
C ASP A 115 -11.58 -3.33 3.16
N VAL A 116 -12.17 -2.14 3.09
CA VAL A 116 -11.57 -1.00 2.38
C VAL A 116 -10.41 -0.38 3.16
N LEU A 117 -10.35 -0.57 4.48
CA LEU A 117 -9.35 0.03 5.36
C LEU A 117 -8.29 -0.96 5.84
N THR A 118 -8.64 -2.23 6.00
CA THR A 118 -7.78 -3.30 6.54
C THR A 118 -8.31 -4.66 6.08
N VAL A 119 -7.51 -5.70 6.19
CA VAL A 119 -7.98 -7.08 6.03
C VAL A 119 -8.94 -7.40 7.19
N ALA A 120 -10.24 -7.59 6.90
CA ALA A 120 -11.22 -7.94 7.92
C ALA A 120 -11.20 -9.47 8.17
N PRO A 121 -11.22 -9.92 9.43
CA PRO A 121 -11.48 -11.33 9.73
C PRO A 121 -12.90 -11.72 9.29
N GLU A 122 -13.08 -12.97 8.83
CA GLU A 122 -14.35 -13.43 8.24
C GLU A 122 -15.49 -13.50 9.28
N ASP A 123 -15.17 -13.71 10.56
CA ASP A 123 -16.13 -14.01 11.64
C ASP A 123 -16.35 -12.88 12.66
N VAL A 124 -16.01 -11.63 12.34
CA VAL A 124 -16.15 -10.52 13.29
C VAL A 124 -17.63 -10.18 13.58
N SER A 125 -18.00 -10.06 14.85
CA SER A 125 -19.34 -9.60 15.26
C SER A 125 -19.62 -8.17 14.79
N LEU A 126 -20.89 -7.73 14.83
CA LEU A 126 -21.23 -6.36 14.44
C LEU A 126 -20.48 -5.33 15.28
N GLU A 127 -20.48 -5.52 16.60
CA GLU A 127 -19.94 -4.62 17.61
C GLU A 127 -18.43 -4.48 17.46
N GLU A 128 -17.75 -5.60 17.27
CA GLU A 128 -16.30 -5.61 17.05
C GLU A 128 -15.94 -4.97 15.71
N ALA A 129 -16.70 -5.25 14.65
CA ALA A 129 -16.49 -4.64 13.34
C ALA A 129 -16.67 -3.13 13.39
N LEU A 130 -17.71 -2.64 14.08
CA LEU A 130 -17.98 -1.21 14.27
C LEU A 130 -16.92 -0.53 15.13
N THR A 131 -16.49 -1.17 16.22
CA THR A 131 -15.45 -0.64 17.11
C THR A 131 -14.12 -0.49 16.38
N ARG A 132 -13.71 -1.52 15.62
CA ARG A 132 -12.50 -1.47 14.79
C ARG A 132 -12.60 -0.40 13.70
N LEU A 133 -13.76 -0.32 13.03
CA LEU A 133 -14.03 0.70 12.02
C LEU A 133 -13.89 2.12 12.57
N ASP A 134 -14.50 2.38 13.74
CA ASP A 134 -14.45 3.67 14.42
C ASP A 134 -13.02 4.03 14.84
N ALA A 135 -12.27 3.08 15.40
CA ALA A 135 -10.87 3.29 15.78
C ALA A 135 -9.99 3.66 14.56
N LEU A 136 -10.17 2.99 13.42
CA LEU A 136 -9.42 3.28 12.19
C LEU A 136 -9.76 4.65 11.61
N VAL A 137 -11.04 5.02 11.59
CA VAL A 137 -11.51 6.33 11.08
C VAL A 137 -11.01 7.48 11.97
N ARG A 138 -10.92 7.29 13.28
CA ARG A 138 -10.42 8.29 14.23
C ARG A 138 -8.91 8.50 14.17
N GLN A 139 -8.17 7.56 13.61
CA GLN A 139 -6.73 7.66 13.41
C GLN A 139 -6.45 7.92 11.93
N PRO A 140 -6.70 9.13 11.41
CA PRO A 140 -6.40 9.44 10.02
C PRO A 140 -4.89 9.39 9.79
N ALA A 141 -4.49 8.95 8.60
CA ALA A 141 -3.10 8.96 8.20
C ALA A 141 -2.58 10.40 8.18
N ARG A 142 -1.40 10.61 8.76
CA ARG A 142 -0.77 11.93 8.81
C ARG A 142 0.40 11.97 7.84
N TRP A 143 0.36 12.88 6.87
CA TRP A 143 1.45 13.10 5.91
C TRP A 143 2.73 13.65 6.57
N ALA A 144 2.57 14.46 7.63
CA ALA A 144 3.69 15.01 8.37
C ALA A 144 4.48 13.90 9.08
N LEU A 145 5.81 14.06 9.12
CA LEU A 145 6.70 13.19 9.86
C LEU A 145 6.41 13.31 11.36
N LYS A 146 6.42 12.17 12.05
CA LYS A 146 6.38 12.11 13.51
C LYS A 146 7.77 12.45 14.07
N PRO A 147 7.88 12.97 15.30
CA PRO A 147 9.18 13.15 15.94
C PRO A 147 9.99 11.85 15.94
N GLY A 148 11.26 11.92 15.51
CA GLY A 148 12.15 10.76 15.40
C GLY A 148 11.95 9.89 14.14
N GLU A 149 11.01 10.23 13.27
CA GLU A 149 10.80 9.55 11.99
C GLU A 149 11.71 10.15 10.91
N VAL A 150 12.46 9.31 10.21
CA VAL A 150 13.37 9.73 9.14
C VAL A 150 12.75 9.44 7.79
N LEU A 151 12.85 10.40 6.87
CA LEU A 151 12.46 10.23 5.48
C LEU A 151 13.48 9.36 4.76
N VAL A 152 13.05 8.20 4.28
CA VAL A 152 13.89 7.26 3.51
C VAL A 152 13.77 7.56 2.02
N PHE A 153 12.54 7.76 1.55
CA PHE A 153 12.25 7.98 0.13
C PHE A 153 10.98 8.81 -0.03
N GLU A 154 10.98 9.71 -1.02
CA GLU A 154 9.81 10.49 -1.43
C GLU A 154 9.75 10.52 -2.95
N ASP A 155 8.58 10.22 -3.50
CA ASP A 155 8.29 10.36 -4.92
C ASP A 155 6.99 11.15 -5.12
N ASP A 156 7.11 12.19 -5.94
CA ASP A 156 6.01 13.02 -6.40
C ASP A 156 5.66 12.60 -7.83
N THR A 157 4.73 11.65 -7.97
CA THR A 157 4.35 11.14 -9.30
C THR A 157 3.70 12.20 -10.20
N TRP A 158 3.29 13.34 -9.62
CA TRP A 158 2.66 14.49 -10.28
C TRP A 158 3.63 15.59 -10.75
N ARG A 159 4.74 15.84 -10.03
CA ARG A 159 5.62 17.01 -10.24
C ARG A 159 7.07 16.65 -9.96
N SER A 160 7.75 15.94 -10.85
CA SER A 160 9.22 15.98 -10.80
C SER A 160 9.88 15.51 -12.08
N SER A 161 10.75 16.39 -12.56
CA SER A 161 11.89 16.16 -13.47
C SER A 161 13.21 16.26 -12.66
N GLY A 162 13.19 15.87 -11.38
CA GLY A 162 14.32 15.91 -10.44
C GLY A 162 15.07 14.59 -10.33
N PRO A 163 16.28 14.58 -9.71
CA PRO A 163 17.22 13.47 -9.78
C PRO A 163 16.68 12.30 -8.96
N SER A 164 16.04 11.36 -9.64
CA SER A 164 15.71 10.06 -9.06
C SER A 164 16.98 9.32 -8.67
N LEU A 165 16.92 8.48 -7.64
CA LEU A 165 17.89 7.42 -7.29
C LEU A 165 18.14 6.39 -8.42
N VAL A 166 17.65 6.68 -9.61
CA VAL A 166 17.78 5.90 -10.83
C VAL A 166 18.72 6.70 -11.74
N PRO A 167 19.88 6.16 -12.16
CA PRO A 167 20.58 6.75 -13.29
C PRO A 167 19.58 6.84 -14.44
N MET A 168 19.42 8.06 -14.96
CA MET A 168 18.51 8.43 -16.03
C MET A 168 18.86 7.67 -17.33
N SER A 169 18.64 6.36 -17.34
CA SER A 169 18.42 5.64 -18.58
C SER A 169 17.06 6.14 -19.05
N LEU A 170 17.06 6.78 -20.22
CA LEU A 170 15.89 7.24 -20.97
C LEU A 170 15.00 6.04 -21.36
N ARG A 171 14.46 5.34 -20.36
CA ARG A 171 13.27 4.53 -20.51
C ARG A 171 12.21 5.24 -19.68
N LEU A 172 11.67 6.30 -20.28
CA LEU A 172 10.26 6.58 -20.09
C LEU A 172 9.57 5.28 -20.53
N GLU A 173 9.32 4.35 -19.62
CA GLU A 173 8.53 3.15 -19.88
C GLU A 173 7.06 3.59 -20.02
N VAL A 174 6.81 4.48 -20.98
CA VAL A 174 5.52 4.54 -21.63
C VAL A 174 5.44 3.18 -22.30
N SER A 175 4.60 2.31 -21.74
CA SER A 175 4.37 0.97 -22.29
C SER A 175 4.37 1.05 -23.81
N PRO A 176 5.13 0.23 -24.55
CA PRO A 176 5.18 0.30 -26.00
C PRO A 176 3.77 0.17 -26.61
N ARG A 177 2.85 -0.48 -25.90
CA ARG A 177 1.42 -0.53 -26.23
C ARG A 177 0.72 0.82 -26.12
N LEU A 178 1.04 1.62 -25.11
CA LEU A 178 0.56 2.99 -24.99
C LEU A 178 1.13 3.85 -26.12
N VAL A 179 2.43 3.82 -26.38
CA VAL A 179 3.03 4.60 -27.48
C VAL A 179 2.40 4.23 -28.83
N LEU A 180 2.21 2.94 -29.09
CA LEU A 180 1.52 2.44 -30.28
C LEU A 180 0.04 2.84 -30.30
N ALA A 181 -0.66 2.78 -29.17
CA ALA A 181 -2.06 3.21 -29.08
C ALA A 181 -2.21 4.72 -29.32
N TRP A 182 -1.30 5.55 -28.79
CA TRP A 182 -1.27 6.99 -29.03
C TRP A 182 -0.92 7.30 -30.49
N GLY A 183 0.06 6.61 -31.07
CA GLY A 183 0.42 6.74 -32.49
C GLY A 183 -0.72 6.32 -33.41
N ALA A 184 -1.38 5.20 -33.13
CA ALA A 184 -2.53 4.72 -33.88
C ALA A 184 -3.74 5.65 -33.72
N LEU A 185 -4.01 6.17 -32.52
CA LEU A 185 -5.06 7.14 -32.27
C LEU A 185 -4.80 8.44 -33.02
N ALA A 186 -3.57 8.96 -32.98
CA ALA A 186 -3.17 10.17 -33.71
C ALA A 186 -3.28 9.98 -35.23
N ALA A 187 -2.83 8.84 -35.76
CA ALA A 187 -2.97 8.50 -37.17
C ALA A 187 -4.44 8.34 -37.60
N LEU A 188 -5.28 7.72 -36.75
CA LEU A 188 -6.71 7.59 -36.97
C LEU A 188 -7.42 8.95 -36.93
N CYS A 189 -7.04 9.84 -35.99
CA CYS A 189 -7.54 11.22 -35.94
C CYS A 189 -7.17 11.99 -37.21
N PHE A 190 -5.92 11.85 -37.66
CA PHE A 190 -5.44 12.50 -38.88
C PHE A 190 -6.17 11.97 -40.12
N LEU A 191 -6.39 10.66 -40.22
CA LEU A 191 -7.18 10.05 -41.30
C LEU A 191 -8.65 10.50 -41.27
N LEU A 192 -9.27 10.59 -40.10
CA LEU A 192 -10.64 11.11 -39.94
C LEU A 192 -10.75 12.57 -40.41
N LEU A 193 -9.75 13.40 -40.12
CA LEU A 193 -9.67 14.79 -40.59
C LEU A 193 -9.53 14.93 -42.11
N LEU A 194 -9.02 13.90 -42.81
CA LEU A 194 -8.89 13.91 -44.27
C LEU A 194 -10.16 13.45 -45.00
N VAL A 195 -11.03 12.69 -44.33
CA VAL A 195 -12.19 12.00 -44.94
C VAL A 195 -13.53 12.63 -44.56
N LEU A 196 -13.62 13.33 -43.42
CA LEU A 196 -14.88 13.95 -42.99
C LEU A 196 -15.23 15.22 -43.79
N PRO A 197 -16.52 15.42 -44.12
CA PRO A 197 -16.98 16.68 -44.71
C PRO A 197 -16.85 17.81 -43.69
N ARG A 198 -16.38 18.99 -44.14
CA ARG A 198 -16.08 20.20 -43.34
C ARG A 198 -17.14 20.61 -42.30
N SER A 199 -18.40 20.22 -42.49
CA SER A 199 -19.49 20.49 -41.55
C SER A 199 -19.54 19.58 -40.32
N MET A 200 -18.80 18.47 -40.31
CA MET A 200 -18.72 17.50 -39.21
C MET A 200 -17.37 17.48 -38.47
N ASP A 201 -16.39 18.29 -38.89
CA ASP A 201 -15.04 18.31 -38.31
C ASP A 201 -15.04 18.74 -36.83
N VAL A 202 -15.87 19.72 -36.47
CA VAL A 202 -15.85 20.31 -35.12
C VAL A 202 -16.30 19.33 -34.02
N PRO A 203 -17.45 18.62 -34.12
CA PRO A 203 -17.88 17.72 -33.04
C PRO A 203 -17.00 16.46 -32.92
N VAL A 204 -16.45 15.94 -34.02
CA VAL A 204 -15.59 14.75 -33.99
C VAL A 204 -14.22 15.07 -33.39
N VAL A 205 -13.62 16.20 -33.78
CA VAL A 205 -12.38 16.69 -33.16
C VAL A 205 -12.61 17.01 -31.68
N ALA A 206 -13.72 17.66 -31.34
CA ALA A 206 -14.06 17.93 -29.94
C ALA A 206 -14.24 16.65 -29.11
N GLY A 207 -14.87 15.61 -29.65
CA GLY A 207 -15.02 14.30 -29.00
C GLY A 207 -13.68 13.59 -28.77
N LEU A 208 -12.78 13.61 -29.74
CA LEU A 208 -11.44 13.03 -29.63
C LEU A 208 -10.55 13.80 -28.65
N VAL A 209 -10.59 15.13 -28.69
CA VAL A 209 -9.89 15.99 -27.73
C VAL A 209 -10.45 15.79 -26.32
N ALA A 210 -11.77 15.73 -26.15
CA ALA A 210 -12.40 15.45 -24.87
C ALA A 210 -12.09 14.04 -24.35
N GLY A 211 -12.06 13.03 -25.22
CA GLY A 211 -11.72 11.65 -24.86
C GLY A 211 -10.27 11.49 -24.43
N THR A 212 -9.33 12.12 -25.17
CA THR A 212 -7.90 12.11 -24.82
C THR A 212 -7.62 12.93 -23.55
N LEU A 213 -8.21 14.12 -23.40
CA LEU A 213 -8.17 14.91 -22.16
C LEU A 213 -8.80 14.14 -21.01
N GLY A 214 -9.91 13.44 -21.23
CA GLY A 214 -10.57 12.60 -20.22
C GLY A 214 -9.70 11.44 -19.75
N LEU A 215 -8.98 10.78 -20.68
CA LEU A 215 -8.02 9.73 -20.35
C LEU A 215 -6.83 10.28 -19.58
N LEU A 216 -6.21 11.37 -20.03
CA LEU A 216 -5.09 12.02 -19.35
C LEU A 216 -5.49 12.54 -17.96
N ALA A 217 -6.68 13.14 -17.85
CA ALA A 217 -7.26 13.52 -16.58
C ALA A 217 -7.46 12.29 -15.71
N SER A 218 -8.03 11.19 -16.22
CA SER A 218 -8.24 9.97 -15.43
C SER A 218 -6.95 9.35 -14.88
N GLN A 219 -5.85 9.39 -15.63
CA GLN A 219 -4.54 8.95 -15.13
C GLN A 219 -3.98 9.92 -14.09
N SER A 220 -4.15 11.22 -14.32
CA SER A 220 -3.81 12.28 -13.37
C SER A 220 -4.57 12.16 -12.05
N LEU A 221 -5.85 11.75 -12.09
CA LEU A 221 -6.69 11.52 -10.92
C LEU A 221 -6.23 10.29 -10.10
N ARG A 222 -5.50 9.35 -10.72
CA ARG A 222 -4.95 8.15 -10.06
C ARG A 222 -3.57 8.40 -9.44
N ALA A 223 -2.87 9.46 -9.86
CA ALA A 223 -1.57 9.83 -9.32
C ALA A 223 -1.66 10.31 -7.86
N GLY A 224 -0.49 10.49 -7.24
CA GLY A 224 -0.38 10.84 -5.83
C GLY A 224 1.07 11.05 -5.41
N ARG A 225 1.27 11.18 -4.11
CA ARG A 225 2.61 11.29 -3.51
C ARG A 225 2.85 10.08 -2.64
N LEU A 226 4.01 9.48 -2.83
CA LEU A 226 4.44 8.34 -2.05
C LEU A 226 5.58 8.77 -1.14
N ARG A 227 5.50 8.39 0.12
CA ARG A 227 6.54 8.63 1.10
C ARG A 227 6.82 7.36 1.88
N LEU A 228 8.08 6.95 1.90
CA LEU A 228 8.58 5.90 2.77
C LEU A 228 9.42 6.52 3.87
N THR A 229 9.10 6.18 5.10
CA THR A 229 9.85 6.60 6.28
C THR A 229 10.46 5.40 6.98
N SER A 230 11.24 5.66 8.03
CA SER A 230 11.76 4.59 8.89
C SER A 230 10.66 3.74 9.56
N GLU A 231 9.42 4.22 9.65
CA GLU A 231 8.31 3.55 10.35
C GLU A 231 7.16 3.08 9.47
N ARG A 232 6.85 3.83 8.41
CA ARG A 232 5.61 3.66 7.65
C ARG A 232 5.76 4.02 6.18
N LEU A 233 4.92 3.39 5.38
CA LEU A 233 4.65 3.78 4.01
C LEU A 233 3.39 4.65 3.99
N ILE A 234 3.45 5.78 3.31
CA ILE A 234 2.36 6.75 3.21
C ILE A 234 2.07 7.01 1.73
N TRP A 235 0.80 6.91 1.35
CA TRP A 235 0.31 7.27 0.02
C TRP A 235 -0.73 8.37 0.14
N ALA A 236 -0.48 9.51 -0.51
CA ALA A 236 -1.41 10.63 -0.60
C ALA A 236 -1.92 10.76 -2.04
N PRO A 237 -3.10 10.22 -2.39
CA PRO A 237 -3.66 10.40 -3.72
C PRO A 237 -3.99 11.88 -3.96
N VAL A 238 -3.97 12.34 -5.22
CA VAL A 238 -4.39 13.71 -5.57
C VAL A 238 -5.84 13.95 -5.14
N PHE A 239 -6.68 12.92 -5.22
CA PHE A 239 -8.06 12.93 -4.74
C PHE A 239 -8.27 11.82 -3.72
N GLY A 240 -8.51 12.20 -2.47
CA GLY A 240 -8.82 11.26 -1.41
C GLY A 240 -8.18 11.65 -0.08
N GLU A 241 -8.24 10.73 0.87
CA GLU A 241 -7.51 10.83 2.13
C GLU A 241 -6.19 10.08 2.00
N PRO A 242 -5.11 10.58 2.64
CA PRO A 242 -3.87 9.82 2.75
C PRO A 242 -4.12 8.45 3.40
N GLN A 243 -3.35 7.47 2.97
CA GLN A 243 -3.30 6.12 3.50
C GLN A 243 -1.93 5.90 4.12
N GLU A 244 -1.86 5.21 5.26
CA GLU A 244 -0.60 4.83 5.89
C GLU A 244 -0.63 3.37 6.30
N VAL A 245 0.52 2.69 6.19
CA VAL A 245 0.74 1.33 6.70
C VAL A 245 2.07 1.30 7.43
N ARG A 246 2.09 0.71 8.63
CA ARG A 246 3.33 0.57 9.41
C ARG A 246 4.19 -0.54 8.84
N LEU A 247 5.47 -0.27 8.58
CA LEU A 247 6.40 -1.25 7.99
C LEU A 247 6.50 -2.51 8.85
N GLY A 248 6.52 -2.34 10.17
CA GLY A 248 6.62 -3.45 11.11
C GLY A 248 5.41 -4.39 11.16
N THR A 249 4.29 -4.03 10.50
CA THR A 249 3.04 -4.81 10.49
C THR A 249 2.81 -5.53 9.15
N ILE A 250 3.65 -5.28 8.15
CA ILE A 250 3.53 -5.88 6.82
C ILE A 250 4.08 -7.32 6.89
N PRO A 251 3.24 -8.36 6.70
CA PRO A 251 3.69 -9.74 6.68
C PRO A 251 4.57 -10.04 5.45
N PRO A 252 5.32 -11.16 5.43
CA PRO A 252 6.16 -11.57 4.30
C PRO A 252 5.51 -11.40 2.92
N ASP A 253 4.25 -11.83 2.79
CA ASP A 253 3.46 -11.79 1.54
C ASP A 253 2.46 -10.64 1.48
N GLY A 254 2.53 -9.68 2.42
CA GLY A 254 1.63 -8.52 2.50
C GLY A 254 1.93 -7.44 1.47
N PHE A 255 2.67 -7.78 0.43
CA PHE A 255 3.16 -6.84 -0.56
C PHE A 255 2.91 -7.41 -1.95
N ARG A 256 2.18 -6.67 -2.79
CA ARG A 256 1.85 -7.09 -4.16
C ARG A 256 2.02 -5.94 -5.14
N LEU A 257 2.72 -6.23 -6.23
CA LEU A 257 2.83 -5.35 -7.40
C LEU A 257 1.79 -5.79 -8.42
N GLU A 258 0.75 -4.97 -8.60
CA GLU A 258 -0.26 -5.18 -9.63
C GLU A 258 0.16 -4.45 -10.92
N GLN A 259 0.20 -5.18 -12.04
CA GLN A 259 0.40 -4.61 -13.39
C GLN A 259 1.66 -3.74 -13.56
N GLY A 260 2.66 -3.88 -12.68
CA GLY A 260 3.96 -3.19 -12.73
C GLY A 260 3.94 -1.72 -12.29
N VAL A 261 2.76 -1.14 -11.99
CA VAL A 261 2.61 0.29 -11.66
C VAL A 261 1.72 0.55 -10.45
N ASP A 262 0.94 -0.44 -10.03
CA ASP A 262 0.07 -0.32 -8.87
C ASP A 262 0.68 -1.12 -7.71
N LEU A 263 0.62 -0.53 -6.52
CA LEU A 263 1.24 -1.00 -5.31
C LEU A 263 0.16 -1.29 -4.27
N GLU A 264 -0.02 -2.56 -3.94
CA GLU A 264 -0.90 -2.98 -2.85
C GLU A 264 -0.06 -3.47 -1.68
N VAL A 265 -0.33 -2.89 -0.51
CA VAL A 265 0.35 -3.23 0.74
C VAL A 265 -0.70 -3.52 1.80
N GLU A 266 -0.59 -4.69 2.40
CA GLU A 266 -1.43 -5.17 3.50
C GLU A 266 -0.60 -5.25 4.77
N GLY A 267 -1.06 -4.60 5.83
CA GLY A 267 -0.46 -4.64 7.17
C GLY A 267 -1.54 -4.39 8.23
N ASP A 268 -1.27 -3.47 9.16
CA ASP A 268 -2.30 -2.94 10.07
C ASP A 268 -3.44 -2.21 9.35
N ARG A 269 -3.17 -1.78 8.12
CA ARG A 269 -4.10 -1.18 7.18
C ARG A 269 -3.84 -1.70 5.77
N ARG A 270 -4.79 -1.49 4.87
CA ARG A 270 -4.61 -1.68 3.43
C ARG A 270 -4.25 -0.35 2.79
N LEU A 271 -3.17 -0.34 2.02
CA LEU A 271 -2.73 0.79 1.22
C LEU A 271 -2.71 0.36 -0.24
N HIS A 272 -3.42 1.12 -1.07
CA HIS A 272 -3.44 0.92 -2.51
C HIS A 272 -2.98 2.21 -3.19
N ALA A 273 -1.74 2.21 -3.63
CA ALA A 273 -1.12 3.31 -4.35
C ALA A 273 -1.11 3.00 -5.84
N ARG A 274 -1.71 3.89 -6.64
CA ARG A 274 -1.87 3.68 -8.08
C ARG A 274 -0.87 4.50 -8.86
N SER A 275 -0.40 3.96 -9.98
CA SER A 275 0.52 4.65 -10.89
C SER A 275 1.78 5.16 -10.16
N VAL A 276 2.34 4.32 -9.29
CA VAL A 276 3.59 4.56 -8.58
C VAL A 276 4.74 4.38 -9.57
N ARG A 277 5.55 5.43 -9.75
CA ARG A 277 6.76 5.31 -10.57
C ARG A 277 7.82 4.55 -9.78
N GLY A 278 8.55 3.67 -10.46
CA GLY A 278 9.55 2.83 -9.79
C GLY A 278 8.92 1.97 -8.69
N ALA A 279 7.73 1.43 -8.91
CA ALA A 279 7.03 0.60 -7.93
C ALA A 279 7.90 -0.58 -7.44
N SER A 280 8.76 -1.15 -8.31
CA SER A 280 9.75 -2.17 -7.94
C SER A 280 10.86 -1.65 -7.00
N ALA A 281 11.35 -0.43 -7.20
CA ALA A 281 12.32 0.19 -6.31
C ALA A 281 11.70 0.50 -4.93
N VAL A 282 10.46 1.01 -4.92
CA VAL A 282 9.70 1.20 -3.67
C VAL A 282 9.48 -0.13 -2.96
N ALA A 283 9.09 -1.17 -3.71
CA ALA A 283 8.92 -2.51 -3.19
C ALA A 283 10.15 -3.01 -2.48
N LEU A 284 11.30 -2.86 -3.13
CA LEU A 284 12.60 -3.24 -2.61
C LEU A 284 12.92 -2.49 -1.32
N LEU A 285 12.72 -1.16 -1.29
CA LEU A 285 12.96 -0.36 -0.10
C LEU A 285 12.03 -0.77 1.06
N VAL A 286 10.75 -1.04 0.79
CA VAL A 286 9.82 -1.56 1.80
C VAL A 286 10.27 -2.93 2.32
N GLU A 287 10.70 -3.83 1.43
CA GLU A 287 11.21 -5.16 1.77
C GLU A 287 12.44 -5.09 2.67
N LEU A 288 13.39 -4.21 2.34
CA LEU A 288 14.61 -4.00 3.10
C LEU A 288 14.32 -3.35 4.46
N HIS A 289 13.54 -2.27 4.51
CA HIS A 289 13.30 -1.51 5.75
C HIS A 289 12.32 -2.16 6.71
N ARG A 290 11.54 -3.17 6.30
CA ARG A 290 10.65 -3.92 7.22
C ARG A 290 11.39 -5.01 8.00
N GLN A 291 12.57 -5.43 7.54
CA GLN A 291 13.34 -6.58 8.07
C GLN A 291 14.71 -6.16 8.62
N PRO A 292 15.28 -6.90 9.59
CA PRO A 292 16.70 -6.79 9.89
C PRO A 292 17.55 -7.07 8.63
N PRO A 293 18.71 -6.42 8.46
CA PRO A 293 19.33 -5.47 9.39
C PRO A 293 18.81 -4.02 9.28
N LEU A 294 18.10 -3.67 8.20
CA LEU A 294 17.73 -2.28 7.90
C LEU A 294 16.53 -1.73 8.69
N ARG A 295 15.76 -2.61 9.36
CA ARG A 295 14.66 -2.22 10.24
C ARG A 295 15.17 -1.32 11.37
N GLY A 296 14.78 -0.06 11.32
CA GLY A 296 15.16 0.94 12.33
C GLY A 296 16.54 1.58 12.09
N ALA A 297 17.37 1.06 11.20
CA ALA A 297 18.68 1.64 10.88
C ALA A 297 18.54 3.09 10.36
N ALA A 298 17.55 3.34 9.51
CA ALA A 298 17.24 4.68 9.02
C ALA A 298 16.88 5.69 10.12
N ARG A 299 16.46 5.26 11.33
CA ARG A 299 16.16 6.19 12.45
C ARG A 299 17.38 6.97 12.92
N ALA A 300 18.59 6.43 12.70
CA ALA A 300 19.82 7.15 13.02
C ALA A 300 19.98 8.41 12.14
N GLY A 301 19.33 8.46 10.97
CA GLY A 301 19.40 9.59 10.04
C GLY A 301 20.76 9.75 9.35
N VAL A 302 21.71 8.83 9.60
CA VAL A 302 23.05 8.86 9.02
C VAL A 302 23.13 7.86 7.89
N ARG A 303 23.49 8.34 6.70
CA ARG A 303 23.90 7.49 5.57
C ARG A 303 25.41 7.43 5.52
N LEU A 304 25.96 6.28 5.16
CA LEU A 304 27.39 6.11 4.95
C LEU A 304 27.84 6.90 3.72
N ASP A 305 28.54 7.99 3.96
CA ASP A 305 29.21 8.80 2.93
C ASP A 305 30.66 8.36 2.69
N SER A 306 31.16 7.40 3.46
CA SER A 306 32.46 6.75 3.31
C SER A 306 32.47 5.63 2.27
N VAL A 307 31.37 5.44 1.53
CA VAL A 307 31.23 4.40 0.52
C VAL A 307 30.69 4.98 -0.77
N ALA A 308 31.31 4.63 -1.90
CA ALA A 308 30.82 4.97 -3.24
C ALA A 308 30.30 3.71 -3.95
N VAL A 309 29.14 3.81 -4.60
CA VAL A 309 28.52 2.70 -5.35
C VAL A 309 28.32 3.15 -6.78
N PHE A 310 28.91 2.44 -7.73
CA PHE A 310 28.88 2.88 -9.13
C PHE A 310 28.94 1.74 -10.14
N PRO A 311 28.38 1.92 -11.34
CA PRO A 311 28.48 0.93 -12.41
C PRO A 311 29.94 0.75 -12.85
N ALA A 312 30.35 -0.50 -12.97
CA ALA A 312 31.72 -0.88 -13.26
C ALA A 312 31.80 -2.13 -14.16
N LYS A 313 32.97 -2.32 -14.77
CA LYS A 313 33.34 -3.48 -15.56
C LYS A 313 34.57 -4.12 -14.96
N LEU A 314 34.48 -5.40 -14.63
CA LEU A 314 35.60 -6.21 -14.20
C LEU A 314 36.01 -7.14 -15.35
N GLY A 315 37.07 -6.79 -16.06
CA GLY A 315 37.42 -7.42 -17.34
C GLY A 315 36.26 -7.32 -18.34
N ARG A 316 35.62 -8.45 -18.66
CA ARG A 316 34.46 -8.51 -19.57
C ARG A 316 33.10 -8.47 -18.87
N ARG A 317 33.05 -8.59 -17.54
CA ARG A 317 31.81 -8.66 -16.76
C ARG A 317 31.33 -7.25 -16.41
N GLN A 318 30.05 -6.98 -16.59
CA GLN A 318 29.40 -5.73 -16.14
C GLN A 318 28.74 -5.95 -14.78
N GLY A 319 28.62 -4.88 -14.00
CA GLY A 319 28.22 -4.95 -12.60
C GLY A 319 28.32 -3.61 -11.88
N PHE A 320 28.26 -3.69 -10.57
CA PHE A 320 28.38 -2.55 -9.66
C PHE A 320 29.59 -2.75 -8.76
N CYS A 321 30.36 -1.68 -8.60
CA CYS A 321 31.47 -1.61 -7.67
C CYS A 321 31.02 -0.85 -6.42
N VAL A 322 31.34 -1.42 -5.26
CA VAL A 322 31.29 -0.77 -3.96
C VAL A 322 32.73 -0.46 -3.59
N LEU A 323 33.06 0.82 -3.51
CA LEU A 323 34.35 1.30 -3.08
C LEU A 323 34.23 1.83 -1.65
N GLY A 324 34.98 1.24 -0.72
CA GLY A 324 35.01 1.65 0.67
C GLY A 324 36.44 1.86 1.19
N PRO A 325 36.59 2.18 2.49
CA PRO A 325 37.90 2.48 3.08
C PRO A 325 38.84 1.26 3.11
N GLN A 326 38.27 0.06 3.27
CA GLN A 326 39.00 -1.21 3.42
C GLN A 326 39.33 -1.90 2.08
N GLY A 327 38.68 -1.50 0.98
CA GLY A 327 38.84 -2.17 -0.30
C GLY A 327 37.69 -1.90 -1.26
N LEU A 328 37.52 -2.78 -2.23
CA LEU A 328 36.39 -2.76 -3.14
C LEU A 328 35.71 -4.11 -3.27
N SER A 329 34.44 -4.07 -3.63
CA SER A 329 33.61 -5.24 -3.91
C SER A 329 32.88 -5.05 -5.24
N PHE A 330 32.97 -6.04 -6.12
CA PHE A 330 32.28 -6.07 -7.42
C PHE A 330 31.16 -7.09 -7.39
N ILE A 331 29.94 -6.64 -7.71
CA ILE A 331 28.74 -7.46 -7.81
C ILE A 331 28.27 -7.46 -9.27
N PRO A 332 28.10 -8.62 -9.93
CA PRO A 332 27.67 -8.68 -11.33
C PRO A 332 26.25 -8.16 -11.54
N GLU A 333 25.97 -7.63 -12.73
CA GLU A 333 24.63 -7.24 -13.19
C GLU A 333 23.67 -8.45 -13.27
N GLY A 334 22.37 -8.19 -13.15
CA GLY A 334 21.32 -9.21 -13.22
C GLY A 334 21.25 -10.10 -11.98
N LYS A 335 21.87 -9.67 -10.87
CA LYS A 335 21.95 -10.42 -9.60
C LYS A 335 21.16 -9.79 -8.44
N GLY A 336 20.31 -8.80 -8.72
CA GLY A 336 19.51 -8.09 -7.71
C GLY A 336 18.74 -9.03 -6.76
N PRO A 337 17.93 -9.99 -7.25
CA PRO A 337 17.20 -10.91 -6.37
C PRO A 337 18.11 -11.79 -5.49
N GLN A 338 19.25 -12.25 -6.01
CA GLN A 338 20.22 -13.01 -5.23
C GLN A 338 20.90 -12.13 -4.18
N ALA A 339 21.25 -10.90 -4.54
CA ALA A 339 21.81 -9.90 -3.62
C ALA A 339 20.84 -9.59 -2.47
N LEU A 340 19.56 -9.32 -2.77
CA LEU A 340 18.52 -9.11 -1.76
C LEU A 340 18.39 -10.31 -0.83
N SER A 341 18.32 -11.53 -1.40
CA SER A 341 18.18 -12.76 -0.62
C SER A 341 19.38 -13.02 0.30
N ALA A 342 20.59 -12.62 -0.11
CA ALA A 342 21.81 -12.72 0.70
C ALA A 342 21.80 -11.74 1.90
N VAL A 343 21.15 -10.58 1.74
CA VAL A 343 21.01 -9.57 2.80
C VAL A 343 19.94 -9.97 3.80
N THR A 344 18.75 -10.34 3.31
CA THR A 344 17.58 -10.66 4.15
C THR A 344 17.59 -12.10 4.69
N GLY A 345 18.41 -12.98 4.09
CA GLY A 345 18.43 -14.41 4.40
C GLY A 345 17.18 -15.16 3.92
N ARG A 346 16.35 -14.55 3.07
CA ARG A 346 15.07 -15.12 2.61
C ARG A 346 14.89 -14.90 1.11
N PRO A 347 14.27 -15.85 0.39
CA PRO A 347 13.90 -15.63 -0.99
C PRO A 347 12.84 -14.52 -1.07
N SER A 348 13.01 -13.59 -2.01
CA SER A 348 12.03 -12.55 -2.28
C SER A 348 11.27 -12.83 -3.59
N PRO A 349 9.94 -12.59 -3.62
CA PRO A 349 9.16 -12.64 -4.86
C PRO A 349 9.47 -11.45 -5.79
N LEU A 350 10.15 -10.41 -5.30
CA LEU A 350 10.50 -9.23 -6.09
C LEU A 350 11.43 -9.61 -7.24
N ARG A 351 11.15 -9.00 -8.39
CA ARG A 351 11.90 -9.10 -9.65
C ARG A 351 12.12 -7.68 -10.18
N ASP A 352 12.94 -7.56 -11.21
CA ASP A 352 13.11 -6.31 -11.97
C ASP A 352 13.75 -5.16 -11.16
N PHE A 353 14.83 -5.49 -10.45
CA PHE A 353 15.73 -4.52 -9.82
C PHE A 353 17.18 -5.02 -9.86
N GLU A 354 18.13 -4.09 -9.77
CA GLU A 354 19.56 -4.36 -9.80
C GLU A 354 20.19 -4.25 -8.41
N SER A 355 21.42 -4.76 -8.30
CA SER A 355 22.14 -4.81 -7.01
C SER A 355 22.50 -3.42 -6.46
N ASP A 356 22.59 -2.39 -7.31
CA ASP A 356 22.85 -1.01 -6.88
C ASP A 356 21.77 -0.47 -5.94
N GLN A 357 20.51 -0.77 -6.20
CA GLN A 357 19.40 -0.33 -5.35
C GLN A 357 19.45 -0.98 -3.96
N VAL A 358 19.87 -2.25 -3.88
CA VAL A 358 20.12 -2.95 -2.60
C VAL A 358 21.28 -2.28 -1.86
N LEU A 359 22.39 -2.04 -2.57
CA LEU A 359 23.59 -1.43 -2.02
C LEU A 359 23.34 -0.01 -1.50
N ASP A 360 22.59 0.81 -2.24
CA ASP A 360 22.28 2.18 -1.83
C ASP A 360 21.40 2.21 -0.57
N ALA A 361 20.48 1.26 -0.44
CA ALA A 361 19.67 1.08 0.77
C ALA A 361 20.50 0.60 1.97
N LEU A 362 21.49 -0.27 1.75
CA LEU A 362 22.39 -0.73 2.83
C LEU A 362 23.22 0.40 3.45
N ARG A 363 23.40 1.54 2.75
CA ARG A 363 24.14 2.70 3.29
C ARG A 363 23.50 3.31 4.54
N TRP A 364 22.29 2.92 4.92
CA TRP A 364 21.69 3.27 6.21
C TRP A 364 22.24 2.47 7.40
N LEU A 365 23.01 1.40 7.15
CA LEU A 365 23.64 0.60 8.19
C LEU A 365 24.95 1.24 8.69
N PRO A 366 25.39 0.89 9.91
CA PRO A 366 26.78 1.13 10.33
C PRO A 366 27.79 0.45 9.40
N GLU A 367 29.00 1.01 9.29
CA GLU A 367 30.04 0.54 8.35
C GLU A 367 30.35 -0.97 8.48
N ALA A 368 30.50 -1.48 9.72
CA ALA A 368 30.78 -2.90 9.95
C ALA A 368 29.65 -3.82 9.47
N GLU A 369 28.38 -3.41 9.65
CA GLU A 369 27.23 -4.18 9.19
C GLU A 369 27.05 -4.09 7.67
N PHE A 370 27.32 -2.91 7.11
CA PHE A 370 27.35 -2.69 5.67
C PHE A 370 28.36 -3.62 5.00
N ASP A 371 29.61 -3.65 5.47
CA ASP A 371 30.67 -4.49 4.92
C ASP A 371 30.31 -5.97 5.02
N ALA A 372 29.77 -6.41 6.16
CA ALA A 372 29.31 -7.79 6.33
C ALA A 372 28.19 -8.16 5.34
N CYS A 373 27.25 -7.26 5.07
CA CYS A 373 26.20 -7.46 4.08
C CYS A 373 26.75 -7.52 2.65
N VAL A 374 27.67 -6.62 2.30
CA VAL A 374 28.31 -6.59 0.98
C VAL A 374 29.11 -7.88 0.74
N MET A 375 29.84 -8.38 1.74
CA MET A 375 30.57 -9.64 1.61
C MET A 375 29.65 -10.84 1.38
N ARG A 376 28.52 -10.93 2.10
CA ARG A 376 27.49 -11.96 1.84
C ARG A 376 26.93 -11.85 0.42
N MET A 377 26.70 -10.64 -0.08
CA MET A 377 26.25 -10.42 -1.45
C MET A 377 27.30 -10.85 -2.48
N VAL A 378 28.56 -10.52 -2.27
CA VAL A 378 29.68 -10.92 -3.16
C VAL A 378 29.74 -12.44 -3.24
N GLU A 379 29.69 -13.15 -2.11
CA GLU A 379 29.69 -14.60 -2.06
C GLU A 379 28.48 -15.20 -2.82
N ALA A 380 27.27 -14.75 -2.51
CA ALA A 380 26.04 -15.27 -3.10
C ALA A 380 25.90 -14.99 -4.61
N THR A 381 26.51 -13.92 -5.11
CA THR A 381 26.39 -13.49 -6.52
C THR A 381 27.57 -13.95 -7.39
N GLY A 382 28.60 -14.57 -6.80
CA GLY A 382 29.84 -14.90 -7.50
C GLY A 382 30.60 -13.65 -7.94
N GLY A 383 30.56 -12.62 -7.10
CA GLY A 383 31.28 -11.36 -7.27
C GLY A 383 32.78 -11.51 -6.99
N ALA A 384 33.45 -10.38 -6.79
CA ALA A 384 34.85 -10.33 -6.36
C ALA A 384 35.01 -9.27 -5.25
N ALA A 385 35.86 -9.54 -4.28
CA ALA A 385 36.26 -8.55 -3.27
C ALA A 385 37.78 -8.45 -3.26
N TRP A 386 38.29 -7.22 -3.27
CA TRP A 386 39.72 -6.93 -3.23
C TRP A 386 39.99 -6.06 -2.01
N ALA A 387 40.91 -6.49 -1.16
CA ALA A 387 41.40 -5.64 -0.10
C ALA A 387 42.18 -4.47 -0.72
N ARG A 388 42.14 -3.31 -0.06
CA ARG A 388 42.85 -2.12 -0.53
C ARG A 388 44.34 -2.34 -0.71
N ALA A 389 44.97 -3.19 0.11
CA ALA A 389 46.40 -3.49 0.02
C ALA A 389 46.78 -4.30 -1.23
N ASP A 390 45.82 -5.05 -1.79
CA ASP A 390 46.06 -5.96 -2.92
C ASP A 390 45.70 -5.32 -4.28
N ALA A 391 45.06 -4.14 -4.25
CA ALA A 391 44.59 -3.43 -5.42
C ALA A 391 45.27 -2.06 -5.57
N ARG A 392 45.54 -1.69 -6.81
CA ARG A 392 46.24 -0.45 -7.18
C ARG A 392 45.29 0.47 -7.96
N TYR A 393 45.08 1.68 -7.48
CA TYR A 393 44.39 2.72 -8.24
C TYR A 393 45.35 3.30 -9.28
N VAL A 394 44.90 3.40 -10.54
CA VAL A 394 45.68 4.03 -11.62
C VAL A 394 45.19 5.48 -11.78
N PRO A 395 45.99 6.49 -11.36
CA PRO A 395 45.61 7.88 -11.51
C PRO A 395 45.46 8.26 -12.98
N GLY A 396 44.48 9.09 -13.31
CA GLY A 396 44.24 9.49 -14.70
C GLY A 396 43.12 10.50 -14.85
N ALA A 397 42.10 10.14 -15.63
CA ALA A 397 40.94 11.00 -15.84
C ALA A 397 40.20 11.27 -14.51
N PRO A 398 39.45 12.39 -14.42
CA PRO A 398 38.55 12.62 -13.29
C PRO A 398 37.61 11.44 -13.04
N VAL A 399 37.30 11.16 -11.76
CA VAL A 399 36.57 9.94 -11.34
C VAL A 399 35.18 9.82 -11.97
N TRP A 400 34.53 10.94 -12.30
CA TRP A 400 33.24 10.98 -13.01
C TRP A 400 33.35 10.55 -14.49
N ARG A 401 34.54 10.65 -15.09
CA ARG A 401 34.81 10.11 -16.44
C ARG A 401 35.21 8.65 -16.38
N ARG A 402 36.19 8.34 -15.54
CA ARG A 402 36.79 7.00 -15.51
C ARG A 402 37.58 6.78 -14.22
N ILE A 403 37.31 5.65 -13.58
CA ILE A 403 38.10 5.06 -12.50
C ILE A 403 38.72 3.78 -13.06
N VAL A 404 40.00 3.55 -12.77
CA VAL A 404 40.72 2.32 -13.15
C VAL A 404 41.44 1.79 -11.93
N ILE A 405 41.15 0.54 -11.59
CA ILE A 405 41.74 -0.17 -10.45
C ILE A 405 42.25 -1.52 -10.92
N GLU A 406 43.49 -1.85 -10.61
CA GLU A 406 44.17 -3.08 -11.02
C GLU A 406 44.40 -4.01 -9.83
N HIS A 407 44.22 -5.31 -10.04
CA HIS A 407 44.54 -6.36 -9.08
C HIS A 407 45.10 -7.58 -9.83
N GLY A 408 46.42 -7.75 -9.77
CA GLY A 408 47.14 -8.77 -10.54
C GLY A 408 46.94 -8.58 -12.05
N ARG A 409 46.24 -9.52 -12.71
CA ARG A 409 45.93 -9.46 -14.16
C ARG A 409 44.52 -8.93 -14.45
N LEU A 410 43.78 -8.53 -13.43
CA LEU A 410 42.41 -8.05 -13.56
C LEU A 410 42.38 -6.53 -13.46
N THR A 411 41.53 -5.92 -14.28
CA THR A 411 41.29 -4.48 -14.26
C THR A 411 39.81 -4.23 -14.08
N LEU A 412 39.49 -3.43 -13.07
CA LEU A 412 38.17 -2.86 -12.85
C LEU A 412 38.14 -1.45 -13.42
N THR A 413 37.14 -1.16 -14.24
CA THR A 413 36.91 0.18 -14.80
C THR A 413 35.50 0.63 -14.51
N GLY A 414 35.31 1.86 -14.05
CA GLY A 414 33.98 2.37 -13.71
C GLY A 414 33.90 3.88 -13.84
N ARG A 415 32.75 4.44 -13.49
CA ARG A 415 32.54 5.89 -13.41
C ARG A 415 31.53 6.19 -12.32
N VAL A 416 31.80 7.21 -11.52
CA VAL A 416 30.88 7.66 -10.47
C VAL A 416 29.96 8.75 -10.99
N GLN A 417 28.79 8.89 -10.36
CA GLN A 417 27.92 10.03 -10.58
C GLN A 417 28.53 11.29 -9.95
N TRP A 418 28.11 12.46 -10.42
CA TRP A 418 28.64 13.76 -10.00
C TRP A 418 28.46 14.03 -8.50
N ASP A 419 27.35 13.59 -7.93
CA ASP A 419 27.03 13.71 -6.50
C ASP A 419 27.94 12.86 -5.60
N GLN A 420 28.57 11.82 -6.15
CA GLN A 420 29.52 10.95 -5.42
C GLN A 420 30.98 11.28 -5.70
N GLN A 421 31.28 12.29 -6.53
CA GLN A 421 32.65 12.62 -6.93
C GLN A 421 33.55 12.88 -5.71
N ASP A 422 33.15 13.80 -4.84
CA ASP A 422 33.98 14.23 -3.70
C ASP A 422 34.22 13.11 -2.69
N ALA A 423 33.22 12.25 -2.47
CA ALA A 423 33.37 11.06 -1.62
C ALA A 423 34.35 10.06 -2.23
N THR A 424 34.21 9.79 -3.53
CA THR A 424 35.07 8.85 -4.25
C THR A 424 36.52 9.33 -4.31
N GLU A 425 36.73 10.61 -4.60
CA GLU A 425 38.08 11.20 -4.62
C GLU A 425 38.73 11.13 -3.24
N ARG A 426 37.98 11.37 -2.16
CA ARG A 426 38.51 11.20 -0.79
C ARG A 426 38.95 9.76 -0.55
N LEU A 427 38.15 8.77 -0.94
CA LEU A 427 38.50 7.36 -0.78
C LEU A 427 39.74 6.96 -1.59
N LEU A 428 39.85 7.43 -2.85
CA LEU A 428 40.95 7.09 -3.73
C LEU A 428 42.25 7.82 -3.40
N ARG A 429 42.22 8.92 -2.63
CA ARG A 429 43.46 9.62 -2.20
C ARG A 429 44.37 8.70 -1.41
N ASP A 430 43.79 7.85 -0.58
CA ASP A 430 44.54 6.99 0.32
C ASP A 430 44.87 5.62 -0.33
N TRP A 431 44.35 5.34 -1.52
CA TRP A 431 44.59 4.06 -2.21
C TRP A 431 46.03 3.90 -2.71
N PRO A 432 46.60 2.66 -2.71
CA PRO A 432 47.89 2.38 -3.32
C PRO A 432 47.90 2.75 -4.81
N ARG A 433 49.03 3.31 -5.27
CA ARG A 433 49.17 3.92 -6.60
C ARG A 433 50.15 3.24 -7.50
#